data_AF-A0A7X1E6W8-F1
#
_entry.id   AF-A0A7X1E6W8-F1
#
_cell.length_a   1.000
_cell.length_b   1.000
_cell.length_c   1.000
_cell.angle_alpha   90.00
_cell.angle_beta   90.00
_cell.angle_gamma   90.00
#
_symmetry.space_group_name_H-M   'P 1'
#
loop_
_entity.id
_entity.type
_entity.pdbx_description
1 polymer ?
#
loop_
_entity_poly.entity_id
_entity_poly.type
_entity_poly.pdbx_seq_one_letter_code
_entity_poly.pdbx_strand_id
1 'polypeptide(L)'
;MSSEQETRTGKGSLRVLIVEDSKIEAKFTVNLLKKNGYEVASARVETHDDMKEQLDTASWDIVISDYQMPAFDGMKALQLFLSYNLDIPFILVSGKIGEETAVDLMKMGAQDYIMKGNTARLIPAIESHLKDAANRREKVRLESKLRESEAQYRGFFENAAIGIFRCDEQSNILDVNEYLATSLGFESREQCLKASEKLVPELYDYQSHVASTVALSDQAQKGGRFEAIFHRQDDSIMESVVNVWSIQDATNGKIVLEGTIEDITEQRELERKLREMEQLHESLIDLTSNL
;
A
#
# COMPACT_ATOMS: atom_id res chain seq x y z
N MET A 1 -25.95 -47.66 -9.56
CA MET A 1 -24.87 -47.51 -10.56
C MET A 1 -24.67 -46.01 -10.72
N SER A 2 -23.85 -45.44 -9.84
CA SER A 2 -22.38 -45.34 -9.91
C SER A 2 -21.94 -44.20 -10.81
N SER A 3 -21.50 -43.12 -10.17
CA SER A 3 -20.15 -42.53 -10.29
C SER A 3 -20.25 -41.12 -9.69
N GLU A 4 -19.97 -40.95 -8.39
CA GLU A 4 -18.61 -40.62 -7.90
C GLU A 4 -17.97 -39.51 -8.72
N GLN A 5 -18.39 -38.27 -8.45
CA GLN A 5 -17.53 -37.11 -8.63
C GLN A 5 -16.58 -37.05 -7.44
N GLU A 6 -15.49 -37.83 -7.50
CA GLU A 6 -14.38 -37.69 -6.58
C GLU A 6 -13.67 -36.35 -6.81
N THR A 7 -13.78 -35.52 -5.77
CA THR A 7 -12.91 -34.43 -5.33
C THR A 7 -11.54 -34.33 -6.03
N ARG A 8 -11.42 -33.41 -6.99
CA ARG A 8 -10.14 -32.82 -7.40
C ARG A 8 -9.95 -31.48 -6.69
N THR A 9 -9.49 -31.49 -5.45
CA THR A 9 -9.01 -30.30 -4.73
C THR A 9 -7.58 -30.54 -4.25
N GLY A 10 -6.61 -30.37 -5.15
CA GLY A 10 -5.19 -30.35 -4.76
C GLY A 10 -4.90 -29.07 -3.96
N LYS A 11 -4.16 -29.19 -2.86
CA LYS A 11 -3.77 -28.09 -1.94
C LYS A 11 -2.60 -27.23 -2.48
N GLY A 12 -2.29 -27.35 -3.77
CA GLY A 12 -1.19 -26.64 -4.43
C GLY A 12 0.17 -27.35 -4.33
N SER A 13 1.19 -26.73 -4.90
CA SER A 13 2.58 -27.19 -4.82
C SER A 13 3.19 -26.81 -3.47
N LEU A 14 3.99 -27.72 -2.90
CA LEU A 14 4.65 -27.53 -1.61
C LEU A 14 6.12 -27.94 -1.71
N ARG A 15 7.03 -27.01 -1.40
CA ARG A 15 8.47 -27.26 -1.34
C ARG A 15 8.89 -27.58 0.10
N VAL A 16 9.34 -28.81 0.33
CA VAL A 16 9.69 -29.31 1.67
C VAL A 16 11.16 -29.67 1.75
N LEU A 17 11.88 -29.01 2.67
CA LEU A 17 13.22 -29.47 3.06
C LEU A 17 13.06 -30.47 4.21
N ILE A 18 13.57 -31.68 4.02
CA ILE A 18 13.49 -32.75 5.01
C ILE A 18 14.89 -33.00 5.57
N VAL A 19 15.07 -32.75 6.87
CA VAL A 19 16.32 -33.00 7.59
C VAL A 19 16.18 -34.36 8.28
N GLU A 20 16.73 -35.41 7.67
CA GLU A 20 16.43 -36.82 8.02
C GLU A 20 17.51 -37.79 7.51
N ASP A 21 18.03 -38.66 8.38
CA ASP A 21 19.05 -39.66 8.07
C ASP A 21 18.47 -40.94 7.44
N SER A 22 17.17 -41.20 7.65
CA SER A 22 16.44 -42.31 7.07
C SER A 22 15.73 -41.95 5.76
N LYS A 23 16.21 -42.53 4.65
CA LYS A 23 15.54 -42.40 3.34
C LYS A 23 14.09 -42.89 3.35
N ILE A 24 13.79 -43.87 4.20
CA ILE A 24 12.45 -44.47 4.31
C ILE A 24 11.52 -43.47 5.00
N GLU A 25 11.95 -42.85 6.10
CA GLU A 25 11.13 -41.88 6.83
C GLU A 25 10.91 -40.60 6.04
N ALA A 26 11.95 -40.09 5.36
CA ALA A 26 11.79 -38.96 4.44
C ALA A 26 10.75 -39.26 3.35
N LYS A 27 10.80 -40.45 2.74
CA LYS A 27 9.83 -40.87 1.72
C LYS A 27 8.43 -41.06 2.29
N PHE A 28 8.31 -41.53 3.53
CA PHE A 28 7.03 -41.61 4.23
C PHE A 28 6.39 -40.22 4.40
N THR A 29 7.14 -39.23 4.88
CA THR A 29 6.66 -37.84 5.03
C THR A 29 6.18 -37.25 3.72
N VAL A 30 6.96 -37.41 2.63
CA VAL A 30 6.55 -36.96 1.29
C VAL A 30 5.25 -37.65 0.84
N ASN A 31 5.15 -38.97 1.01
CA ASN A 31 3.96 -39.72 0.62
C ASN A 31 2.73 -39.33 1.45
N LEU A 32 2.92 -39.05 2.74
CA LEU A 32 1.85 -38.59 3.62
C LEU A 32 1.30 -37.23 3.14
N LEU A 33 2.18 -36.29 2.81
CA LEU A 33 1.78 -34.99 2.24
C LEU A 33 1.06 -35.14 0.90
N LYS A 34 1.57 -35.98 -0.01
CA LYS A 34 0.91 -36.27 -1.29
C LYS A 34 -0.48 -36.87 -1.12
N LYS A 35 -0.64 -37.83 -0.19
CA LYS A 35 -1.95 -38.42 0.15
C LYS A 35 -2.94 -37.39 0.70
N ASN A 36 -2.46 -36.28 1.25
CA ASN A 36 -3.28 -35.20 1.79
C ASN A 36 -3.49 -34.04 0.79
N GLY A 37 -3.17 -34.25 -0.49
CA GLY A 37 -3.53 -33.37 -1.60
C GLY A 37 -2.42 -32.40 -2.06
N TYR A 38 -1.21 -32.48 -1.51
CA TYR A 38 -0.10 -31.61 -1.93
C TYR A 38 0.67 -32.17 -3.14
N GLU A 39 1.08 -31.28 -4.05
CA GLU A 39 2.10 -31.57 -5.05
C GLU A 39 3.50 -31.26 -4.47
N VAL A 40 4.13 -32.29 -3.90
CA VAL A 40 5.36 -32.11 -3.11
C VAL A 40 6.61 -32.15 -3.97
N ALA A 41 7.38 -31.06 -3.94
CA ALA A 41 8.79 -31.03 -4.32
C ALA A 41 9.64 -31.06 -3.04
N SER A 42 10.58 -32.00 -2.92
CA SER A 42 11.33 -32.18 -1.67
C SER A 42 12.81 -32.44 -1.89
N ALA A 43 13.64 -31.93 -0.99
CA ALA A 43 15.04 -32.34 -0.83
C ALA A 43 15.23 -32.98 0.55
N ARG A 44 16.06 -34.01 0.62
CA ARG A 44 16.47 -34.65 1.88
C ARG A 44 17.92 -34.30 2.16
N VAL A 45 18.21 -33.83 3.36
CA VAL A 45 19.55 -33.52 3.85
C VAL A 45 19.80 -34.27 5.15
N GLU A 46 21.05 -34.62 5.41
CA GLU A 46 21.47 -35.39 6.59
C GLU A 46 22.57 -34.67 7.38
N THR A 47 23.30 -33.78 6.73
CA THR A 47 24.42 -33.05 7.33
C THR A 47 24.14 -31.55 7.41
N HIS A 48 24.91 -30.88 8.27
CA HIS A 48 24.92 -29.42 8.39
C HIS A 48 25.17 -28.74 7.04
N ASP A 49 26.17 -29.22 6.29
CA ASP A 49 26.60 -28.59 5.04
C ASP A 49 25.57 -28.76 3.93
N ASP A 50 24.94 -29.93 3.85
CA ASP A 50 23.84 -30.17 2.90
C ASP A 50 22.65 -29.26 3.20
N MET A 51 22.27 -29.12 4.48
CA MET A 51 21.19 -28.22 4.88
C MET A 51 21.52 -26.77 4.54
N LYS A 52 22.74 -26.35 4.85
CA LYS A 52 23.23 -25.01 4.53
C LYS A 52 23.14 -24.73 3.03
N GLU A 53 23.64 -25.63 2.19
CA GLU A 53 23.59 -25.51 0.74
C GLU A 53 22.14 -25.38 0.24
N GLN A 54 21.22 -26.19 0.77
CA GLN A 54 19.80 -26.12 0.37
C GLN A 54 19.12 -24.82 0.82
N LEU A 55 19.50 -24.24 1.96
CA LEU A 55 18.98 -22.95 2.41
C LEU A 55 19.57 -21.77 1.63
N ASP A 56 20.80 -21.89 1.15
CA ASP A 56 21.47 -20.86 0.34
C ASP A 56 20.98 -20.85 -1.13
N THR A 57 20.70 -22.03 -1.71
CA THR A 57 20.48 -22.19 -3.16
C THR A 57 19.02 -22.33 -3.57
N ALA A 58 18.13 -22.64 -2.62
CA ALA A 58 16.75 -22.93 -2.90
C ALA A 58 15.80 -22.26 -1.89
N SER A 59 14.57 -22.00 -2.35
CA SER A 59 13.48 -21.54 -1.49
C SER A 59 12.63 -22.73 -1.05
N TRP A 60 12.23 -22.73 0.20
CA TRP A 60 11.40 -23.77 0.80
C TRP A 60 10.15 -23.13 1.38
N ASP A 61 9.07 -23.90 1.49
CA ASP A 61 7.83 -23.46 2.14
C ASP A 61 7.77 -23.94 3.59
N ILE A 62 8.46 -25.04 3.89
CA ILE A 62 8.53 -25.64 5.23
C ILE A 62 9.79 -26.50 5.36
N VAL A 63 10.35 -26.52 6.56
CA VAL A 63 11.39 -27.47 6.97
C VAL A 63 10.79 -28.47 7.95
N ILE A 64 11.00 -29.77 7.69
CA ILE A 64 10.61 -30.86 8.59
C ILE A 64 11.88 -31.57 9.01
N SER A 65 12.20 -31.53 10.30
CA SER A 65 13.43 -32.12 10.84
C SER A 65 13.12 -33.28 11.76
N ASP A 66 13.82 -34.39 11.59
CA ASP A 66 13.96 -35.35 12.66
C ASP A 66 14.74 -34.72 13.82
N TYR A 67 14.40 -35.09 15.05
CA TYR A 67 15.21 -34.77 16.21
C TYR A 67 16.48 -35.62 16.28
N GLN A 68 16.34 -36.93 16.06
CA GLN A 68 17.37 -37.92 16.43
C GLN A 68 18.18 -38.33 15.20
N MET A 69 19.22 -37.56 14.89
CA MET A 69 20.20 -37.95 13.87
C MET A 69 21.61 -38.05 14.49
N PRO A 70 22.45 -39.01 14.08
CA PRO A 70 23.74 -39.29 14.73
C PRO A 70 24.72 -38.12 14.75
N ALA A 71 24.86 -37.39 13.63
CA ALA A 71 25.86 -36.33 13.47
C ALA A 71 25.27 -34.90 13.57
N PHE A 72 24.03 -34.73 13.14
CA PHE A 72 23.38 -33.43 12.98
C PHE A 72 21.94 -33.49 13.49
N ASP A 73 21.75 -33.47 14.81
CA ASP A 73 20.40 -33.54 15.41
C ASP A 73 19.49 -32.34 15.03
N GLY A 74 18.20 -32.49 15.31
CA GLY A 74 17.20 -31.45 15.01
C GLY A 74 17.43 -30.13 15.76
N MET A 75 18.19 -30.16 16.85
CA MET A 75 18.60 -28.97 17.59
C MET A 75 19.59 -28.13 16.79
N LYS A 76 20.65 -28.76 16.27
CA LYS A 76 21.61 -28.11 15.38
C LYS A 76 20.94 -27.63 14.09
N ALA A 77 20.00 -28.41 13.56
CA ALA A 77 19.22 -28.01 12.39
C ALA A 77 18.37 -26.75 12.65
N LEU A 78 17.69 -26.68 13.80
CA LEU A 78 16.92 -25.49 14.19
C LEU A 78 17.83 -24.27 14.38
N GLN A 79 18.98 -24.42 15.04
CA GLN A 79 19.94 -23.32 15.22
C GLN A 79 20.45 -22.77 13.89
N LEU A 80 20.79 -23.67 12.95
CA LEU A 80 21.17 -23.27 11.60
C LEU A 80 20.02 -22.54 10.90
N PHE A 81 18.81 -23.10 10.94
CA PHE A 81 17.63 -22.49 10.33
C PHE A 81 17.35 -21.07 10.85
N LEU A 82 17.42 -20.86 12.16
CA LEU A 82 17.18 -19.56 12.79
C LEU A 82 18.20 -18.49 12.34
N SER A 83 19.43 -18.89 12.00
CA SER A 83 20.46 -17.96 11.51
C SER A 83 20.12 -17.33 10.14
N TYR A 84 19.23 -17.94 9.37
CA TYR A 84 18.78 -17.43 8.06
C TYR A 84 17.61 -16.45 8.16
N ASN A 85 16.96 -16.35 9.32
CA ASN A 85 15.81 -15.47 9.54
C ASN A 85 14.69 -15.65 8.49
N LEU A 86 14.41 -16.91 8.11
CA LEU A 86 13.36 -17.23 7.14
C LEU A 86 11.99 -17.23 7.81
N ASP A 87 11.01 -16.59 7.18
CA ASP A 87 9.60 -16.67 7.59
C ASP A 87 8.92 -17.89 6.95
N ILE A 88 9.41 -19.08 7.29
CA ILE A 88 8.76 -20.37 7.02
C ILE A 88 8.70 -21.22 8.29
N PRO A 89 7.74 -22.15 8.38
CA PRO A 89 7.72 -23.09 9.47
C PRO A 89 8.90 -24.07 9.45
N PHE A 90 9.38 -24.34 10.66
CA PHE A 90 10.27 -25.42 11.02
C PHE A 90 9.54 -26.33 12.02
N ILE A 91 9.23 -27.55 11.59
CA ILE A 91 8.53 -28.55 12.40
C ILE A 91 9.51 -29.65 12.76
N LEU A 92 9.58 -29.95 14.05
CA LEU A 92 10.43 -31.00 14.56
C LEU A 92 9.61 -32.26 14.83
N VAL A 93 10.08 -33.41 14.34
CA VAL A 93 9.40 -34.70 14.46
C VAL A 93 10.30 -35.68 15.21
N SER A 94 9.79 -36.37 16.24
CA SER A 94 10.61 -37.35 16.98
C SER A 94 9.87 -38.56 17.56
N GLY A 95 10.51 -39.72 17.60
CA GLY A 95 9.91 -40.97 18.09
C GLY A 95 10.13 -41.29 19.56
N LYS A 96 11.11 -40.68 20.24
CA LYS A 96 11.47 -40.98 21.64
C LYS A 96 12.03 -39.74 22.34
N ILE A 97 11.16 -38.83 22.75
CA ILE A 97 11.56 -37.68 23.57
C ILE A 97 10.55 -37.47 24.69
N GLY A 98 11.04 -37.17 25.89
CA GLY A 98 10.23 -36.77 27.05
C GLY A 98 9.82 -35.29 27.00
N GLU A 99 8.75 -34.92 27.69
CA GLU A 99 8.13 -33.58 27.66
C GLU A 99 9.11 -32.43 27.96
N GLU A 100 10.13 -32.65 28.79
CA GLU A 100 11.10 -31.63 29.21
C GLU A 100 11.91 -31.06 28.04
N THR A 101 12.30 -31.90 27.08
CA THR A 101 13.05 -31.49 25.89
C THR A 101 12.18 -30.72 24.88
N ALA A 102 10.87 -30.98 24.85
CA ALA A 102 9.94 -30.23 24.01
C ALA A 102 9.82 -28.77 24.47
N VAL A 103 9.88 -28.51 25.78
CA VAL A 103 9.83 -27.15 26.33
C VAL A 103 11.06 -26.33 25.88
N ASP A 104 12.24 -26.91 25.92
CA ASP A 104 13.46 -26.21 25.52
C ASP A 104 13.50 -25.94 24.01
N LEU A 105 12.98 -26.87 23.20
CA LEU A 105 12.76 -26.67 21.76
C LEU A 105 11.88 -25.45 21.45
N MET A 106 10.76 -25.33 22.17
CA MET A 106 9.86 -24.17 22.01
C MET A 106 10.51 -22.87 22.46
N LYS A 107 11.31 -22.87 23.54
CA LYS A 107 12.04 -21.69 24.01
C LYS A 107 13.07 -21.18 23.01
N MET A 108 13.66 -22.06 22.20
CA MET A 108 14.61 -21.65 21.16
C MET A 108 13.93 -21.17 19.87
N GLY A 109 12.61 -21.31 19.74
CA GLY A 109 11.86 -20.81 18.60
C GLY A 109 11.45 -21.87 17.56
N ALA A 110 11.47 -23.16 17.90
CA ALA A 110 10.78 -24.16 17.09
C ALA A 110 9.28 -23.79 16.98
N GLN A 111 8.70 -23.82 15.79
CA GLN A 111 7.28 -23.52 15.64
C GLN A 111 6.37 -24.65 16.14
N ASP A 112 6.81 -25.91 16.03
CA ASP A 112 6.07 -27.04 16.59
C ASP A 112 6.97 -28.26 16.82
N TYR A 113 6.47 -29.15 17.67
CA TYR A 113 7.05 -30.45 17.97
C TYR A 113 5.99 -31.56 17.88
N ILE A 114 6.30 -32.61 17.12
CA ILE A 114 5.34 -33.67 16.78
C ILE A 114 5.95 -35.05 17.03
N MET A 115 5.24 -35.90 17.76
CA MET A 115 5.68 -37.26 17.99
C MET A 115 5.51 -38.13 16.73
N LYS A 116 6.56 -38.87 16.33
CA LYS A 116 6.53 -39.85 15.23
C LYS A 116 5.43 -40.87 15.51
N GLY A 117 4.66 -41.20 14.48
CA GLY A 117 3.47 -42.05 14.59
C GLY A 117 2.15 -41.27 14.80
N ASN A 118 2.20 -40.01 15.23
CA ASN A 118 1.01 -39.14 15.29
C ASN A 118 0.80 -38.38 13.98
N THR A 119 0.56 -39.14 12.90
CA THR A 119 0.28 -38.58 11.56
C THR A 119 -0.99 -37.72 11.54
N ALA A 120 -1.94 -38.01 12.45
CA ALA A 120 -3.16 -37.23 12.62
C ALA A 120 -2.91 -35.78 13.08
N ARG A 121 -1.79 -35.51 13.76
CA ARG A 121 -1.39 -34.15 14.17
C ARG A 121 -0.44 -33.48 13.17
N LEU A 122 0.42 -34.25 12.48
CA LEU A 122 1.43 -33.70 11.57
C LEU A 122 0.81 -32.85 10.45
N ILE A 123 -0.23 -33.36 9.78
CA ILE A 123 -0.84 -32.64 8.65
C ILE A 123 -1.54 -31.34 9.10
N PRO A 124 -2.42 -31.35 10.13
CA PRO A 124 -3.01 -30.11 10.64
C PRO A 124 -1.99 -29.07 11.11
N ALA A 125 -0.89 -29.51 11.74
CA ALA A 125 0.18 -28.61 12.16
C ALA A 125 0.86 -27.93 10.96
N ILE A 126 1.22 -28.71 9.93
CA ILE A 126 1.77 -28.18 8.68
C ILE A 126 0.83 -27.15 8.05
N GLU A 127 -0.46 -27.48 7.95
CA GLU A 127 -1.47 -26.58 7.39
C GLU A 127 -1.60 -25.27 8.17
N SER A 128 -1.70 -25.35 9.49
CA SER A 128 -1.82 -24.18 10.36
C SER A 128 -0.61 -23.27 10.19
N HIS A 129 0.61 -23.83 10.29
CA HIS A 129 1.82 -23.02 10.25
C HIS A 129 2.11 -22.44 8.86
N LEU A 130 1.78 -23.16 7.78
CA LEU A 130 1.86 -22.63 6.42
C LEU A 130 0.87 -21.46 6.23
N LYS A 131 -0.36 -21.60 6.74
CA LYS A 131 -1.37 -20.53 6.69
C LYS A 131 -0.90 -19.30 7.47
N ASP A 132 -0.33 -19.49 8.65
CA ASP A 132 0.16 -18.39 9.47
C ASP A 132 1.34 -17.67 8.82
N ALA A 133 2.28 -18.40 8.21
CA ALA A 133 3.36 -17.81 7.43
C ALA A 133 2.83 -17.03 6.21
N ALA A 134 1.86 -17.59 5.47
CA ALA A 134 1.23 -16.90 4.35
C ALA A 134 0.53 -15.60 4.79
N ASN A 135 -0.19 -15.64 5.91
CA ASN A 135 -0.86 -14.46 6.47
C ASN A 135 0.13 -13.37 6.89
N ARG A 136 1.25 -13.74 7.53
CA ARG A 136 2.31 -12.78 7.89
C ARG A 136 2.92 -12.13 6.66
N ARG A 137 3.26 -12.91 5.64
CA ARG A 137 3.79 -12.39 4.36
C ARG A 137 2.82 -11.46 3.68
N GLU A 138 1.55 -11.84 3.59
CA GLU A 138 0.55 -10.99 2.94
C GLU A 138 0.30 -9.71 3.73
N LYS A 139 0.30 -9.76 5.06
CA LYS A 139 0.21 -8.56 5.90
C LYS A 139 1.35 -7.60 5.61
N VAL A 140 2.60 -8.07 5.64
CA VAL A 140 3.78 -7.24 5.33
C VAL A 140 3.68 -6.66 3.92
N ARG A 141 3.23 -7.45 2.94
CA ARG A 141 3.05 -6.99 1.56
C ARG A 141 1.99 -5.89 1.45
N LEU A 142 0.84 -6.06 2.10
CA LEU A 142 -0.24 -5.08 2.10
C LEU A 142 0.17 -3.79 2.81
N GLU A 143 0.86 -3.88 3.95
CA GLU A 143 1.40 -2.72 4.66
C GLU A 143 2.43 -1.96 3.81
N SER A 144 3.33 -2.67 3.12
CA SER A 144 4.30 -2.03 2.22
C SER A 144 3.62 -1.33 1.05
N LYS A 145 2.62 -1.96 0.43
CA LYS A 145 1.84 -1.34 -0.66
C LYS A 145 1.06 -0.13 -0.19
N LEU A 146 0.46 -0.19 1.00
CA LEU A 146 -0.24 0.95 1.59
C LEU A 146 0.73 2.12 1.80
N ARG A 147 1.90 1.85 2.40
CA ARG A 147 2.92 2.86 2.63
C ARG A 147 3.43 3.48 1.33
N GLU A 148 3.65 2.67 0.30
CA GLU A 148 4.07 3.15 -1.02
C GLU A 148 2.99 4.03 -1.66
N SER A 149 1.73 3.58 -1.64
CA SER A 149 0.58 4.33 -2.15
C SER A 149 0.40 5.67 -1.41
N GLU A 150 0.51 5.68 -0.08
CA GLU A 150 0.45 6.91 0.71
C GLU A 150 1.61 7.86 0.41
N ALA A 151 2.82 7.34 0.25
CA ALA A 151 3.99 8.16 -0.07
C ALA A 151 3.87 8.77 -1.47
N GLN A 152 3.39 8.00 -2.46
CA GLN A 152 3.10 8.50 -3.80
C GLN A 152 2.02 9.58 -3.76
N TYR A 153 0.90 9.33 -3.07
CA TYR A 153 -0.18 10.31 -2.91
C TYR A 153 0.33 11.62 -2.28
N ARG A 154 1.04 11.55 -1.14
CA ARG A 154 1.62 12.74 -0.50
C ARG A 154 2.59 13.45 -1.43
N GLY A 155 3.39 12.71 -2.19
CA GLY A 155 4.32 13.24 -3.18
C GLY A 155 3.62 14.06 -4.26
N PHE A 156 2.54 13.54 -4.85
CA PHE A 156 1.74 14.26 -5.84
C PHE A 156 0.97 15.43 -5.24
N PHE A 157 0.36 15.23 -4.07
CA PHE A 157 -0.49 16.23 -3.44
C PHE A 157 0.31 17.46 -2.97
N GLU A 158 1.41 17.24 -2.22
CA GLU A 158 2.17 18.34 -1.60
C GLU A 158 3.12 19.05 -2.56
N ASN A 159 3.68 18.35 -3.55
CA ASN A 159 4.64 18.96 -4.49
C ASN A 159 3.98 19.45 -5.80
N ALA A 160 2.65 19.41 -5.89
CA ALA A 160 1.95 19.96 -7.03
C ALA A 160 2.15 21.48 -7.10
N ALA A 161 2.54 21.99 -8.27
CA ALA A 161 2.62 23.43 -8.56
C ALA A 161 1.24 24.04 -8.87
N ILE A 162 0.18 23.44 -8.35
CA ILE A 162 -1.20 23.90 -8.48
C ILE A 162 -1.87 23.68 -7.13
N GLY A 163 -2.81 24.56 -6.78
CA GLY A 163 -3.56 24.40 -5.56
C GLY A 163 -4.46 23.19 -5.66
N ILE A 164 -4.41 22.28 -4.70
CA ILE A 164 -5.30 21.12 -4.62
C ILE A 164 -6.09 21.25 -3.33
N PHE A 165 -7.39 21.02 -3.40
CA PHE A 165 -8.27 21.06 -2.24
C PHE A 165 -9.22 19.88 -2.20
N ARG A 166 -9.71 19.62 -0.99
CA ARG A 166 -10.77 18.68 -0.68
C ARG A 166 -11.71 19.35 0.31
N CYS A 167 -13.00 19.36 0.02
CA CYS A 167 -14.02 19.93 0.90
C CYS A 167 -15.28 19.08 0.92
N ASP A 168 -16.12 19.25 1.94
CA ASP A 168 -17.43 18.60 1.95
C ASP A 168 -18.43 19.32 1.03
N GLU A 169 -19.66 18.79 0.91
CA GLU A 169 -20.72 19.40 0.10
C GLU A 169 -21.08 20.83 0.52
N GLN A 170 -20.81 21.20 1.77
CA GLN A 170 -21.05 22.55 2.31
C GLN A 170 -19.82 23.47 2.13
N SER A 171 -18.83 23.01 1.36
CA SER A 171 -17.55 23.68 1.09
C SER A 171 -16.68 23.89 2.32
N ASN A 172 -16.89 23.12 3.39
CA ASN A 172 -15.98 23.12 4.53
C ASN A 172 -14.69 22.41 4.14
N ILE A 173 -13.55 23.03 4.43
CA ILE A 173 -12.25 22.51 4.02
C ILE A 173 -11.95 21.24 4.82
N LEU A 174 -11.79 20.13 4.11
CA LEU A 174 -11.29 18.87 4.67
C LEU A 174 -9.77 18.79 4.51
N ASP A 175 -9.27 19.25 3.37
CA ASP A 175 -7.84 19.31 3.11
C ASP A 175 -7.45 20.31 2.03
N VAL A 176 -6.20 20.79 2.07
CA VAL A 176 -5.53 21.58 1.04
C VAL A 176 -4.06 21.19 0.97
N ASN A 177 -3.42 21.31 -0.19
CA ASN A 177 -1.97 21.15 -0.28
C ASN A 177 -1.22 22.43 0.14
N GLU A 178 0.07 22.29 0.42
CA GLU A 178 0.93 23.42 0.83
C GLU A 178 0.93 24.56 -0.20
N TYR A 179 0.94 24.22 -1.50
CA TYR A 179 0.88 25.22 -2.56
C TYR A 179 -0.36 26.12 -2.43
N LEU A 180 -1.57 25.55 -2.31
CA LEU A 180 -2.79 26.35 -2.19
C LEU A 180 -2.77 27.25 -0.96
N ALA A 181 -2.32 26.71 0.19
CA ALA A 181 -2.24 27.49 1.42
C ALA A 181 -1.33 28.71 1.24
N THR A 182 -0.14 28.52 0.66
CA THR A 182 0.80 29.63 0.39
C THR A 182 0.28 30.62 -0.65
N SER A 183 -0.38 30.15 -1.71
CA SER A 183 -1.00 31.02 -2.73
C SER A 183 -2.15 31.87 -2.17
N LEU A 184 -2.87 31.36 -1.16
CA LEU A 184 -3.87 32.10 -0.39
C LEU A 184 -3.27 33.03 0.67
N GLY A 185 -1.93 33.08 0.81
CA GLY A 185 -1.22 33.96 1.73
C GLY A 185 -0.98 33.39 3.13
N PHE A 186 -1.25 32.10 3.36
CA PHE A 186 -0.94 31.43 4.62
C PHE A 186 0.52 30.95 4.65
N GLU A 187 1.14 30.95 5.83
CA GLU A 187 2.52 30.46 6.02
C GLU A 187 2.62 28.93 5.94
N SER A 188 1.50 28.22 6.12
CA SER A 188 1.45 26.75 6.07
C SER A 188 0.04 26.23 5.83
N ARG A 189 -0.05 24.98 5.35
CA ARG A 189 -1.31 24.22 5.30
C ARG A 189 -2.05 24.18 6.64
N GLU A 190 -1.34 23.95 7.74
CA GLU A 190 -1.96 23.85 9.08
C GLU A 190 -2.61 25.18 9.50
N GLN A 191 -1.98 26.31 9.18
CA GLN A 191 -2.56 27.62 9.43
C GLN A 191 -3.82 27.85 8.60
N CYS A 192 -3.78 27.51 7.31
CA CYS A 192 -4.94 27.61 6.42
C CYS A 192 -6.13 26.80 6.94
N LEU A 193 -5.91 25.55 7.36
CA LEU A 193 -6.97 24.67 7.89
C LEU A 193 -7.57 25.17 9.22
N LYS A 194 -6.82 25.93 10.01
CA LYS A 194 -7.32 26.52 11.26
C LYS A 194 -8.02 27.86 11.06
N ALA A 195 -7.54 28.66 10.11
CA ALA A 195 -8.03 30.00 9.86
C ALA A 195 -9.27 30.03 8.95
N SER A 196 -9.36 29.07 8.03
CA SER A 196 -10.41 29.00 7.01
C SER A 196 -11.29 27.78 7.23
N GLU A 197 -12.50 27.97 7.73
CA GLU A 197 -13.48 26.88 7.84
C GLU A 197 -14.02 26.46 6.47
N LYS A 198 -14.13 27.42 5.52
CA LYS A 198 -14.74 27.22 4.21
C LYS A 198 -13.91 27.77 3.08
N LEU A 199 -13.96 27.06 1.95
CA LEU A 199 -13.43 27.54 0.68
C LEU A 199 -14.55 28.28 -0.04
N VAL A 200 -14.48 29.61 -0.06
CA VAL A 200 -15.56 30.47 -0.54
C VAL A 200 -15.09 31.20 -1.81
N PRO A 201 -15.23 30.60 -3.00
CA PRO A 201 -14.96 31.31 -4.24
C PRO A 201 -16.08 32.30 -4.53
N GLU A 202 -15.70 33.45 -5.07
CA GLU A 202 -16.63 34.37 -5.71
C GLU A 202 -16.54 34.23 -7.24
N LEU A 203 -17.65 33.86 -7.90
CA LEU A 203 -17.71 33.95 -9.36
C LEU A 203 -17.65 35.42 -9.74
N TYR A 204 -16.65 35.79 -10.53
CA TYR A 204 -16.54 37.13 -11.08
C TYR A 204 -17.24 37.19 -12.44
N ASP A 205 -18.37 37.89 -12.51
CA ASP A 205 -19.04 38.15 -13.78
C ASP A 205 -18.44 39.41 -14.44
N TYR A 206 -17.65 39.22 -15.50
CA TYR A 206 -17.04 40.33 -16.24
C TYR A 206 -18.06 41.24 -16.95
N GLN A 207 -19.27 40.75 -17.26
CA GLN A 207 -20.28 41.57 -17.94
C GLN A 207 -20.96 42.54 -16.98
N SER A 208 -21.21 42.10 -15.74
CA SER A 208 -21.88 42.92 -14.71
C SER A 208 -20.92 43.54 -13.68
N HIS A 209 -19.65 43.12 -13.66
CA HIS A 209 -18.65 43.46 -12.64
C HIS A 209 -19.14 43.16 -11.20
N VAL A 210 -19.99 42.13 -11.04
CA VAL A 210 -20.50 41.67 -9.75
C VAL A 210 -19.86 40.34 -9.40
N ALA A 211 -19.32 40.26 -8.19
CA ALA A 211 -18.86 39.02 -7.60
C ALA A 211 -20.02 38.40 -6.79
N SER A 212 -20.26 37.10 -6.96
CA SER A 212 -21.27 36.37 -6.17
C SER A 212 -20.68 35.10 -5.61
N THR A 213 -20.89 34.84 -4.32
CA THR A 213 -20.47 33.59 -3.69
C THR A 213 -21.17 32.41 -4.34
N VAL A 214 -20.43 31.36 -4.68
CA VAL A 214 -20.98 30.20 -5.37
C VAL A 214 -20.64 28.91 -4.64
N ALA A 215 -21.62 28.02 -4.56
CA ALA A 215 -21.43 26.68 -4.01
C ALA A 215 -20.60 25.82 -4.97
N LEU A 216 -19.47 25.28 -4.48
CA LEU A 216 -18.62 24.35 -5.24
C LEU A 216 -19.38 23.11 -5.70
N SER A 217 -20.36 22.64 -4.90
CA SER A 217 -21.23 21.51 -5.23
C SER A 217 -22.02 21.73 -6.53
N ASP A 218 -22.53 22.94 -6.73
CA ASP A 218 -23.34 23.28 -7.90
C ASP A 218 -22.47 23.36 -9.15
N GLN A 219 -21.24 23.87 -9.00
CA GLN A 219 -20.28 23.96 -10.11
C GLN A 219 -19.76 22.59 -10.52
N ALA A 220 -19.52 21.68 -9.56
CA ALA A 220 -19.16 20.29 -9.85
C ALA A 220 -20.20 19.59 -10.74
N GLN A 221 -21.49 19.91 -10.58
CA GLN A 221 -22.57 19.38 -11.43
C GLN A 221 -22.66 20.04 -12.81
N LYS A 222 -22.14 21.26 -12.98
CA LYS A 222 -22.29 22.09 -14.21
C LYS A 222 -21.07 22.03 -15.15
N GLY A 223 -20.15 21.09 -14.93
CA GLY A 223 -18.94 20.93 -15.74
C GLY A 223 -17.64 21.23 -15.00
N GLY A 224 -17.72 21.67 -13.74
CA GLY A 224 -16.60 21.68 -12.80
C GLY A 224 -15.55 22.75 -13.00
N ARG A 225 -15.42 23.35 -14.18
CA ARG A 225 -14.40 24.38 -14.46
C ARG A 225 -14.98 25.78 -14.60
N PHE A 226 -14.46 26.74 -13.83
CA PHE A 226 -14.90 28.14 -13.87
C PHE A 226 -13.79 29.08 -13.37
N GLU A 227 -13.87 30.35 -13.73
CA GLU A 227 -13.01 31.39 -13.17
C GLU A 227 -13.62 31.95 -11.89
N ALA A 228 -12.80 32.17 -10.87
CA ALA A 228 -13.23 32.72 -9.59
C ALA A 228 -12.19 33.67 -9.01
N ILE A 229 -12.66 34.52 -8.11
CA ILE A 229 -11.82 35.35 -7.26
C ILE A 229 -11.80 34.75 -5.86
N PHE A 230 -10.61 34.71 -5.29
CA PHE A 230 -10.38 34.47 -3.88
C PHE A 230 -9.73 35.69 -3.24
N HIS A 231 -10.07 35.93 -1.98
CA HIS A 231 -9.35 36.87 -1.13
C HIS A 231 -8.27 36.13 -0.38
N ARG A 232 -7.03 36.60 -0.49
CA ARG A 232 -5.90 36.11 0.31
C ARG A 232 -6.05 36.55 1.76
N GLN A 233 -5.23 35.99 2.65
CA GLN A 233 -5.23 36.35 4.07
C GLN A 233 -4.95 37.84 4.32
N ASP A 234 -4.23 38.52 3.41
CA ASP A 234 -3.93 39.95 3.46
C ASP A 234 -4.97 40.84 2.72
N ASP A 235 -6.15 40.29 2.43
CA ASP A 235 -7.25 40.87 1.64
C ASP A 235 -6.93 41.14 0.16
N SER A 236 -5.72 40.81 -0.33
CA SER A 236 -5.40 40.93 -1.75
C SER A 236 -6.19 39.95 -2.61
N ILE A 237 -6.41 40.32 -3.87
CA ILE A 237 -7.22 39.53 -4.80
C ILE A 237 -6.34 38.50 -5.51
N MET A 238 -6.82 37.25 -5.52
CA MET A 238 -6.30 36.16 -6.33
C MET A 238 -7.33 35.84 -7.43
N GLU A 239 -7.00 36.17 -8.68
CA GLU A 239 -7.75 35.69 -9.85
C GLU A 239 -7.36 34.23 -10.09
N SER A 240 -8.35 33.36 -10.26
CA SER A 240 -8.10 31.91 -10.31
C SER A 240 -8.98 31.17 -11.31
N VAL A 241 -8.48 30.01 -11.75
CA VAL A 241 -9.28 29.00 -12.44
C VAL A 241 -9.48 27.84 -11.49
N VAL A 242 -10.75 27.52 -11.20
CA VAL A 242 -11.14 26.41 -10.33
C VAL A 242 -11.62 25.26 -11.19
N ASN A 243 -11.10 24.06 -10.94
CA ASN A 243 -11.68 22.81 -11.40
C ASN A 243 -12.20 22.05 -10.18
N VAL A 244 -13.43 21.57 -10.20
CA VAL A 244 -14.04 20.82 -9.10
C VAL A 244 -14.89 19.66 -9.61
N TRP A 245 -14.79 18.53 -8.94
CA TRP A 245 -15.61 17.34 -9.20
C TRP A 245 -16.05 16.71 -7.87
N SER A 246 -17.11 15.90 -7.91
CA SER A 246 -17.60 15.16 -6.76
C SER A 246 -17.14 13.71 -6.80
N ILE A 247 -16.75 13.20 -5.63
CA ILE A 247 -16.46 11.79 -5.40
C ILE A 247 -17.24 11.29 -4.19
N GLN A 248 -17.40 9.97 -4.09
CA GLN A 248 -17.93 9.34 -2.88
C GLN A 248 -16.78 8.89 -1.99
N ASP A 249 -16.75 9.35 -0.74
CA ASP A 249 -15.74 8.94 0.22
C ASP A 249 -15.86 7.44 0.51
N ALA A 250 -14.78 6.71 0.29
CA ALA A 250 -14.76 5.25 0.44
C ALA A 250 -14.99 4.78 1.88
N THR A 251 -14.79 5.63 2.89
CA THR A 251 -14.89 5.25 4.32
C THR A 251 -16.30 5.40 4.88
N ASN A 252 -17.02 6.45 4.49
CA ASN A 252 -18.31 6.81 5.09
C ASN A 252 -19.44 6.99 4.05
N GLY A 253 -19.13 6.90 2.75
CA GLY A 253 -20.09 7.03 1.67
C GLY A 253 -20.63 8.43 1.44
N LYS A 254 -20.12 9.46 2.14
CA LYS A 254 -20.52 10.85 1.94
C LYS A 254 -19.89 11.40 0.67
N ILE A 255 -20.56 12.39 0.08
CA ILE A 255 -20.02 13.11 -1.07
C ILE A 255 -18.95 14.07 -0.57
N VAL A 256 -17.83 14.07 -1.28
CA VAL A 256 -16.69 14.96 -1.08
C VAL A 256 -16.39 15.63 -2.40
N LEU A 257 -16.08 16.91 -2.35
CA LEU A 257 -15.65 17.70 -3.50
C LEU A 257 -14.13 17.76 -3.50
N GLU A 258 -13.54 17.47 -4.64
CA GLU A 258 -12.10 17.58 -4.89
C GLU A 258 -11.87 18.46 -6.08
N GLY A 259 -10.74 19.16 -6.09
CA GLY A 259 -10.50 20.11 -7.14
C GLY A 259 -9.10 20.70 -7.14
N THR A 260 -8.87 21.49 -8.18
CA THR A 260 -7.68 22.32 -8.31
C THR A 260 -8.02 23.79 -8.39
N ILE A 261 -7.12 24.63 -7.89
CA ILE A 261 -7.16 26.08 -7.98
C ILE A 261 -5.82 26.52 -8.56
N GLU A 262 -5.89 27.13 -9.74
CA GLU A 262 -4.76 27.73 -10.41
C GLU A 262 -4.81 29.24 -10.20
N ASP A 263 -3.77 29.82 -9.58
CA ASP A 263 -3.62 31.28 -9.50
C ASP A 263 -3.18 31.80 -10.87
N ILE A 264 -4.02 32.62 -11.50
CA ILE A 264 -3.75 33.25 -12.80
C ILE A 264 -3.55 34.76 -12.67
N THR A 265 -3.36 35.30 -11.46
CA THR A 265 -3.25 36.74 -11.20
C THR A 265 -2.06 37.33 -11.96
N GLU A 266 -0.86 36.75 -11.83
CA GLU A 266 0.34 37.24 -12.51
C GLU A 266 0.22 37.13 -14.04
N GLN A 267 -0.32 36.01 -14.53
CA GLN A 267 -0.57 35.81 -15.95
C GLN A 267 -1.53 36.88 -16.49
N ARG A 268 -2.64 37.13 -15.79
CA ARG A 268 -3.65 38.14 -16.14
C ARG A 268 -3.06 39.55 -16.18
N GLU A 269 -2.22 39.90 -15.21
CA GLU A 269 -1.53 41.20 -15.21
C GLU A 269 -0.59 41.36 -16.40
N LEU A 270 0.20 40.32 -16.72
CA LEU A 270 1.10 40.34 -17.86
C LEU A 270 0.34 40.48 -19.18
N GLU A 271 -0.75 39.73 -19.36
CA GLU A 271 -1.60 39.85 -20.54
C GLU A 271 -2.26 41.23 -20.66
N ARG A 272 -2.63 41.85 -19.53
CA ARG A 272 -3.21 43.21 -19.52
C ARG A 272 -2.18 44.25 -19.95
N LYS A 273 -0.97 44.19 -19.37
CA LYS A 273 0.15 45.08 -19.73
C LYS A 273 0.54 44.94 -21.20
N LEU A 274 0.55 43.71 -21.72
CA LEU A 274 0.85 43.46 -23.13
C LEU A 274 -0.22 44.09 -24.05
N ARG A 275 -1.50 43.87 -23.74
CA ARG A 275 -2.63 44.46 -24.49
C ARG A 275 -2.57 45.99 -24.50
N GLU A 276 -2.27 46.62 -23.36
CA GLU A 276 -2.11 48.07 -23.25
C GLU A 276 -0.94 48.58 -24.11
N MET A 277 0.19 47.88 -24.12
CA MET A 277 1.35 48.23 -24.94
C MET A 277 1.08 48.09 -26.44
N GLU A 278 0.38 47.04 -26.86
CA GLU A 278 -0.04 46.81 -28.24
C GLU A 278 -0.98 47.93 -28.73
N GLN A 279 -2.00 48.28 -27.94
CA GLN A 279 -2.93 49.38 -28.26
C GLN A 279 -2.22 50.73 -28.37
N LEU A 280 -1.22 51.00 -27.51
CA LEU A 280 -0.43 52.23 -27.56
C LEU A 280 0.43 52.28 -28.83
N HIS A 281 1.03 51.14 -29.23
CA HIS A 281 1.84 51.04 -30.44
C HIS A 281 1.01 51.21 -31.71
N GLU A 282 -0.17 50.57 -31.80
CA GLU A 282 -1.11 50.75 -32.91
C GLU A 282 -1.55 52.21 -33.04
N SER A 283 -1.92 52.85 -31.92
CA SER A 283 -2.34 54.26 -31.90
C SER A 283 -1.23 55.23 -32.36
N LEU A 284 0.04 54.92 -32.07
CA LEU A 284 1.19 55.71 -32.53
C LEU A 284 1.44 55.55 -34.04
N ILE A 285 1.31 54.33 -34.57
CA ILE A 285 1.46 54.06 -36.00
C ILE A 285 0.38 54.81 -36.81
N ASP A 286 -0.87 54.80 -36.35
CA ASP A 286 -1.97 55.51 -37.01
C ASP A 286 -1.80 57.04 -36.98
N LEU A 287 -1.17 57.59 -35.93
CA LEU A 287 -0.84 59.02 -35.86
C LEU A 287 0.27 59.42 -36.84
N THR A 288 1.27 58.55 -37.01
CA THR A 288 2.41 58.80 -37.91
C THR A 288 2.09 58.50 -39.39
N SER A 289 1.08 57.68 -39.67
CA SER A 289 0.63 57.36 -41.04
C SER A 289 -0.35 58.39 -41.62
N ASN A 290 -0.84 59.33 -40.79
CA ASN A 290 -1.70 60.46 -41.18
C ASN A 290 -0.95 61.80 -41.28
N LEU A 291 0.38 61.79 -41.24
CA LEU A 291 1.28 62.92 -41.50
C LEU A 291 1.99 62.72 -42.85
#